data_AF-A0A643CJ25-F1
#
_entry.id   AF-A0A643CJ25-F1
#
_cell.length_a   1.000
_cell.length_b   1.000
_cell.length_c   1.000
_cell.angle_alpha   90.00
_cell.angle_beta   90.00
_cell.angle_gamma   90.00
#
_symmetry.space_group_name_H-M   'P 1'
#
loop_
_entity.id
_entity.type
_entity.pdbx_description
1 polymer ?
#
loop_
_entity_poly.entity_id
_entity_poly.type
_entity_poly.pdbx_seq_one_letter_code
_entity_poly.pdbx_strand_id
1 'polypeptide(L)'
;MHCRDCALVTSSGHLLRSLRGPRIDQTECVIRMNDAPTRGYGHDVGNRTSLRVIAHSSLQRILRNRHDLLNVSQGTVFIFWGPSSYMRRDGKGQVYNNLQLLSQVLPRLKAFMITRHKMLQFDELFKRETGKDRKISNTWLSTGWFTMTIALELCDRIHVYGMVPPDFC
;
A
#
# COMPACT_ATOMS: atom_id res chain seq x y z
N MET A 1 6.87 13.28 -1.99
CA MET A 1 5.73 13.41 -1.07
C MET A 1 6.33 13.36 0.31
N HIS A 2 5.94 14.26 1.19
CA HIS A 2 6.32 14.23 2.60
C HIS A 2 5.11 14.81 3.36
N CYS A 3 4.74 14.19 4.47
CA CYS A 3 3.59 14.58 5.27
C CYS A 3 3.99 14.61 6.74
N ARG A 4 3.45 15.55 7.53
CA ARG A 4 3.76 15.57 8.97
C ARG A 4 3.03 14.46 9.69
N ASP A 5 1.74 14.30 9.40
CA ASP A 5 0.89 13.28 10.03
C ASP A 5 0.31 12.31 8.99
N CYS A 6 0.54 11.02 9.21
CA CYS A 6 0.02 9.96 8.35
C CYS A 6 -0.90 9.01 9.11
N ALA A 7 -2.01 8.63 8.48
CA ALA A 7 -2.87 7.54 8.91
C ALA A 7 -2.57 6.31 8.06
N LEU A 8 -1.93 5.30 8.64
CA LEU A 8 -1.72 4.01 8.00
C LEU A 8 -2.87 3.08 8.37
N VAL A 9 -3.75 2.83 7.40
CA VAL A 9 -4.96 2.02 7.59
C VAL A 9 -4.71 0.62 7.03
N THR A 10 -4.62 -0.36 7.93
CA THR A 10 -4.51 -1.78 7.56
C THR A 10 -5.84 -2.31 7.01
N SER A 11 -5.84 -3.54 6.49
CA SER A 11 -7.04 -4.20 5.95
C SER A 11 -7.74 -5.11 6.98
N SER A 12 -7.48 -4.90 8.27
CA SER A 12 -7.98 -5.76 9.34
C SER A 12 -9.47 -5.54 9.62
N GLY A 13 -10.20 -6.63 9.87
CA GLY A 13 -11.61 -6.59 10.29
C GLY A 13 -11.85 -5.89 11.64
N HIS A 14 -10.81 -5.71 12.45
CA HIS A 14 -10.88 -4.94 13.71
C HIS A 14 -11.30 -3.48 13.53
N LEU A 15 -11.22 -2.97 12.31
CA LEU A 15 -11.71 -1.63 11.99
C LEU A 15 -13.23 -1.56 11.93
N LEU A 16 -13.92 -2.67 11.70
CA LEU A 16 -15.38 -2.66 11.59
C LEU A 16 -16.01 -2.22 12.91
N ARG A 17 -16.98 -1.31 12.82
CA ARG A 17 -17.68 -0.65 13.94
C ARG A 17 -16.76 0.17 14.87
N SER A 18 -15.54 0.47 14.44
CA SER A 18 -14.60 1.28 15.23
C SER A 18 -14.90 2.78 15.18
N LEU A 19 -15.72 3.23 14.21
CA LEU A 19 -16.09 4.63 14.00
C LEU A 19 -14.89 5.58 13.86
N ARG A 20 -13.74 5.07 13.40
CA ARG A 20 -12.50 5.85 13.25
C ARG A 20 -12.44 6.68 11.97
N GLY A 21 -13.40 6.52 11.06
CA GLY A 21 -13.40 7.14 9.74
C GLY A 21 -13.19 8.65 9.75
N PRO A 22 -13.95 9.44 10.54
CA PRO A 22 -13.75 10.89 10.61
C PRO A 22 -12.34 11.29 11.06
N ARG A 23 -11.75 10.56 12.02
CA ARG A 23 -10.38 10.83 12.50
C ARG A 23 -9.33 10.49 11.46
N ILE A 24 -9.51 9.36 10.74
CA ILE A 24 -8.64 8.98 9.62
C ILE A 24 -8.67 10.06 8.54
N ASP A 25 -9.86 10.52 8.16
CA ASP A 25 -10.02 11.52 7.09
C ASP A 25 -9.57 12.93 7.49
N GLN A 26 -9.33 13.22 8.77
CA GLN A 26 -8.71 14.47 9.22
C GLN A 26 -7.17 14.46 9.11
N THR A 27 -6.57 13.30 8.88
CA THR A 27 -5.11 13.18 8.80
C THR A 27 -4.60 13.74 7.46
N GLU A 28 -3.41 14.34 7.45
CA GLU A 28 -2.83 14.98 6.26
C GLU A 28 -2.72 13.97 5.10
N CYS A 29 -2.09 12.82 5.37
CA CYS A 29 -1.94 11.73 4.42
C CYS A 29 -2.59 10.44 4.91
N VAL A 30 -3.41 9.81 4.06
CA VAL A 30 -4.03 8.50 4.36
C VAL A 30 -3.40 7.44 3.47
N ILE A 31 -2.77 6.45 4.09
CA ILE A 31 -2.06 5.36 3.42
C ILE A 31 -2.88 4.07 3.55
N ARG A 32 -3.21 3.45 2.40
CA ARG A 32 -3.97 2.20 2.33
C ARG A 32 -3.21 1.11 1.57
N MET A 33 -3.68 -0.12 1.69
CA MET A 33 -3.04 -1.29 1.10
C MET A 33 -3.96 -2.02 0.12
N ASN A 34 -3.38 -2.51 -0.97
CA ASN A 34 -4.01 -3.40 -1.93
C ASN A 34 -5.41 -2.87 -2.35
N ASP A 35 -6.39 -3.77 -2.41
CA ASP A 35 -7.78 -3.54 -2.78
C ASP A 35 -8.71 -3.28 -1.57
N ALA A 36 -8.17 -2.81 -0.44
CA ALA A 36 -8.98 -2.48 0.73
C ALA A 36 -10.04 -1.40 0.38
N PRO A 37 -11.34 -1.70 0.49
CA PRO A 37 -12.39 -0.78 0.08
C PRO A 37 -12.61 0.33 1.12
N THR A 38 -13.11 1.47 0.66
CA THR A 38 -13.65 2.54 1.52
C THR A 38 -15.17 2.65 1.40
N ARG A 39 -15.70 2.45 0.19
CA ARG A 39 -17.14 2.47 -0.09
C ARG A 39 -17.86 1.42 0.75
N GLY A 40 -18.89 1.85 1.48
CA GLY A 40 -19.64 1.00 2.42
C GLY A 40 -19.01 0.88 3.82
N TYR A 41 -17.76 1.31 3.99
CA TYR A 41 -17.03 1.23 5.26
C TYR A 41 -16.57 2.60 5.78
N GLY A 42 -16.97 3.70 5.11
CA GLY A 42 -16.43 5.05 5.37
C GLY A 42 -16.56 5.53 6.82
N HIS A 43 -17.59 5.11 7.56
CA HIS A 43 -17.72 5.41 8.99
C HIS A 43 -16.56 4.87 9.84
N ASP A 44 -16.04 3.72 9.45
CA ASP A 44 -15.01 2.99 10.18
C ASP A 44 -13.62 3.30 9.67
N VAL A 45 -13.45 3.31 8.34
CA VAL A 45 -12.13 3.39 7.71
C VAL A 45 -11.87 4.70 7.00
N GLY A 46 -12.83 5.62 6.91
CA GLY A 46 -12.72 6.87 6.16
C GLY A 46 -12.85 6.66 4.65
N ASN A 47 -12.97 7.75 3.90
CA ASN A 47 -13.11 7.76 2.45
C ASN A 47 -11.87 8.30 1.71
N ARG A 48 -10.96 9.00 2.41
CA ARG A 48 -9.76 9.56 1.79
C ARG A 48 -8.69 8.49 1.58
N THR A 49 -7.92 8.66 0.52
CA THR A 49 -6.68 7.93 0.24
C THR A 49 -5.70 8.93 -0.40
N SER A 50 -4.48 9.01 0.11
CA SER A 50 -3.39 9.82 -0.46
C SER A 50 -2.34 8.93 -1.13
N LEU A 51 -2.07 7.77 -0.53
CA LEU A 51 -1.13 6.77 -1.02
C LEU A 51 -1.75 5.37 -0.90
N ARG A 52 -1.60 4.55 -1.94
CA ARG A 52 -2.00 3.15 -1.93
C ARG A 52 -0.84 2.24 -2.34
N VAL A 53 -0.43 1.35 -1.44
CA VAL A 53 0.66 0.38 -1.68
C VAL A 53 0.05 -0.97 -2.06
N ILE A 54 0.42 -1.52 -3.20
CA ILE A 54 -0.27 -2.65 -3.83
C ILE A 54 0.72 -3.77 -4.14
N ALA A 55 0.44 -4.98 -3.66
CA ALA A 55 1.17 -6.17 -4.07
C ALA A 55 0.81 -6.58 -5.50
N HIS A 56 1.77 -7.15 -6.23
CA HIS A 56 1.57 -7.69 -7.58
C HIS A 56 0.34 -8.62 -7.69
N SER A 57 0.09 -9.43 -6.66
CA SER A 57 -1.04 -10.37 -6.59
C SER A 57 -2.41 -9.70 -6.48
N SER A 58 -2.49 -8.45 -6.04
CA SER A 58 -3.74 -7.67 -5.98
C SER A 58 -4.03 -6.87 -7.26
N LEU A 59 -3.12 -6.84 -8.24
CA LEU A 59 -3.29 -6.05 -9.46
C LEU A 59 -4.61 -6.40 -10.19
N GLN A 60 -4.92 -7.68 -10.36
CA GLN A 60 -6.13 -8.10 -11.06
C GLN A 60 -7.42 -7.66 -10.34
N ARG A 61 -7.44 -7.69 -9.00
CA ARG A 61 -8.59 -7.20 -8.21
C ARG A 61 -8.76 -5.70 -8.38
N ILE A 62 -7.66 -4.95 -8.34
CA ILE A 62 -7.66 -3.51 -8.56
C ILE A 62 -8.14 -3.14 -9.97
N LEU A 63 -7.68 -3.84 -11.00
CA LEU A 63 -8.08 -3.59 -12.39
C LEU A 63 -9.54 -3.93 -12.66
N ARG A 64 -10.10 -4.93 -11.98
CA ARG A 64 -11.53 -5.25 -12.04
C ARG A 64 -12.37 -4.17 -11.38
N ASN A 65 -11.92 -3.62 -10.26
CA ASN A 65 -12.64 -2.60 -9.53
C ASN A 65 -12.26 -1.18 -10.02
N ARG A 66 -12.49 -0.92 -11.32
CA ARG A 66 -12.08 0.33 -11.99
C ARG A 66 -12.61 1.59 -11.32
N HIS A 67 -13.75 1.50 -10.63
CA HIS A 67 -14.29 2.63 -9.88
C HIS A 67 -13.32 3.16 -8.84
N ASP A 68 -12.53 2.32 -8.16
CA ASP A 68 -11.52 2.81 -7.23
C ASP A 68 -10.40 3.51 -7.98
N LEU A 69 -9.91 2.98 -9.10
CA LEU A 69 -8.88 3.66 -9.89
C LEU A 69 -9.34 4.98 -10.55
N LEU A 70 -10.63 5.06 -10.90
CA LEU A 70 -11.23 6.20 -11.62
C LEU A 70 -11.79 7.27 -10.68
N ASN A 71 -12.38 6.88 -9.53
CA ASN A 71 -12.96 7.79 -8.53
C ASN A 71 -11.96 8.23 -7.48
N VAL A 72 -10.77 7.61 -7.44
CA VAL A 72 -9.70 8.06 -6.55
C VAL A 72 -9.28 9.46 -6.98
N SER A 73 -9.74 10.42 -6.17
CA SER A 73 -9.57 11.87 -6.27
C SER A 73 -8.22 12.26 -6.85
N GLN A 74 -8.23 13.21 -7.79
CA GLN A 74 -7.09 13.89 -8.40
C GLN A 74 -5.94 14.08 -7.39
N GLY A 75 -4.98 13.17 -7.34
CA GLY A 75 -3.83 13.30 -6.45
C GLY A 75 -3.32 12.04 -5.75
N THR A 76 -4.07 10.94 -5.72
CA THR A 76 -3.56 9.71 -5.07
C THR A 76 -2.38 9.11 -5.82
N VAL A 77 -1.40 8.67 -5.04
CA VAL A 77 -0.22 7.96 -5.52
C VAL A 77 -0.41 6.46 -5.32
N PHE A 78 -0.07 5.66 -6.31
CA PHE A 78 -0.09 4.21 -6.26
C PHE A 78 1.33 3.67 -6.36
N ILE A 79 1.73 2.81 -5.42
CA ILE A 79 3.04 2.15 -5.43
C ILE A 79 2.84 0.63 -5.50
N PHE A 80 3.39 0.00 -6.52
CA PHE A 80 3.31 -1.43 -6.76
C PHE A 80 4.59 -2.14 -6.34
N TRP A 81 4.47 -3.28 -5.67
CA TRP A 81 5.60 -4.10 -5.24
C TRP A 81 5.37 -5.59 -5.54
N GLY A 82 6.45 -6.34 -5.73
CA GLY A 82 6.37 -7.77 -6.01
C GLY A 82 7.67 -8.36 -6.56
N PRO A 83 7.66 -9.65 -6.92
CA PRO A 83 8.84 -10.35 -7.42
C PRO A 83 9.38 -9.73 -8.71
N SER A 84 10.70 -9.80 -8.92
CA SER A 84 11.35 -9.27 -10.11
C SER A 84 10.80 -9.88 -11.41
N SER A 85 10.32 -11.13 -11.38
CA SER A 85 9.68 -11.79 -12.52
C SER A 85 8.43 -11.06 -13.02
N TYR A 86 7.69 -10.38 -12.14
CA TYR A 86 6.48 -9.61 -12.49
C TYR A 86 6.78 -8.14 -12.81
N MET A 87 7.90 -7.60 -12.33
CA MET A 87 8.25 -6.18 -12.42
C MET A 87 9.29 -5.85 -13.51
N ARG A 88 9.80 -6.88 -14.20
CA ARG A 88 10.80 -6.76 -15.27
C ARG A 88 10.27 -6.00 -16.49
N ARG A 89 11.18 -5.29 -17.17
CA ARG A 89 10.88 -4.40 -18.32
C ARG A 89 11.14 -5.02 -19.69
N ASP A 90 11.47 -6.30 -19.74
CA ASP A 90 11.81 -7.05 -20.96
C ASP A 90 10.56 -7.59 -21.69
N GLY A 91 9.40 -6.96 -21.49
CA GLY A 91 8.12 -7.40 -22.03
C GLY A 91 7.50 -8.62 -21.34
N LYS A 92 8.19 -9.28 -20.40
CA LYS A 92 7.64 -10.44 -19.67
C LYS A 92 7.08 -10.10 -18.28
N GLY A 93 7.30 -8.87 -17.79
CA GLY A 93 6.82 -8.43 -16.48
C GLY A 93 5.36 -8.02 -16.53
N GLN A 94 4.46 -8.93 -16.15
CA GLN A 94 3.02 -8.68 -16.24
C GLN A 94 2.57 -7.40 -15.51
N VAL A 95 3.11 -7.10 -14.33
CA VAL A 95 2.75 -5.86 -13.62
C VAL A 95 3.30 -4.64 -14.34
N TYR A 96 4.57 -4.67 -14.76
CA TYR A 96 5.18 -3.57 -15.51
C TYR A 96 4.38 -3.24 -16.78
N ASN A 97 4.04 -4.26 -17.56
CA ASN A 97 3.29 -4.11 -18.81
C ASN A 97 1.89 -3.52 -18.56
N ASN A 98 1.18 -3.98 -17.52
CA ASN A 98 -0.12 -3.44 -17.16
C ASN A 98 -0.03 -1.98 -16.71
N LEU A 99 0.99 -1.62 -15.93
CA LEU A 99 1.20 -0.24 -15.50
C LEU A 99 1.58 0.68 -16.66
N GLN A 100 2.36 0.18 -17.61
CA GLN A 100 2.65 0.91 -18.85
C GLN A 100 1.37 1.20 -19.63
N LEU A 101 0.49 0.21 -19.80
CA LEU A 101 -0.82 0.40 -20.42
C LEU A 101 -1.70 1.39 -19.63
N LEU A 102 -1.77 1.25 -18.30
CA LEU A 102 -2.53 2.18 -17.45
C LEU A 102 -2.03 3.61 -17.56
N SER A 103 -0.72 3.83 -17.67
CA SER A 103 -0.15 5.17 -17.84
C SER A 103 -0.54 5.82 -19.17
N GLN A 104 -0.79 5.02 -20.21
CA GLN A 104 -1.27 5.49 -21.52
C GLN A 104 -2.76 5.82 -21.47
N VAL A 105 -3.57 4.97 -20.81
CA VAL A 105 -5.04 5.13 -20.74
C VAL A 105 -5.44 6.19 -19.72
N LEU A 106 -4.70 6.32 -18.62
CA LEU A 106 -4.96 7.23 -17.51
C LEU A 106 -3.71 8.10 -17.24
N PRO A 107 -3.38 9.07 -18.09
CA PRO A 107 -2.13 9.85 -17.99
C PRO A 107 -2.03 10.69 -16.71
N ARG A 108 -3.14 10.95 -16.01
CA ARG A 108 -3.15 11.64 -14.71
C ARG A 108 -2.90 10.70 -13.52
N LEU A 109 -2.92 9.39 -13.73
CA LEU A 109 -2.69 8.40 -12.69
C LEU A 109 -1.21 8.40 -12.28
N LYS A 110 -0.94 8.63 -10.99
CA LYS A 110 0.40 8.58 -10.43
C LYS A 110 0.70 7.16 -9.95
N ALA A 111 1.16 6.30 -10.86
CA ALA A 111 1.50 4.90 -10.55
C ALA A 111 3.01 4.64 -10.68
N PHE A 112 3.60 4.05 -9.64
CA PHE A 112 5.03 3.75 -9.55
C PHE A 112 5.27 2.30 -9.13
N MET A 113 6.45 1.77 -9.41
CA MET A 113 6.91 0.46 -8.92
C MET A 113 8.11 0.61 -8.01
N ILE A 114 8.18 -0.21 -6.97
CA ILE A 114 9.38 -0.34 -6.15
C ILE A 114 10.50 -0.94 -7.00
N THR A 115 11.67 -0.30 -6.98
CA THR A 115 12.83 -0.78 -7.73
C THR A 115 13.44 -2.02 -7.09
N ARG A 116 14.19 -2.81 -7.87
CA ARG A 116 14.93 -3.97 -7.35
C ARG A 116 15.87 -3.57 -6.21
N HIS A 117 16.54 -2.42 -6.33
CA HIS A 117 17.44 -1.93 -5.28
C HIS A 117 16.68 -1.64 -3.98
N LYS A 118 15.55 -0.94 -4.06
CA LYS A 118 14.72 -0.63 -2.89
C LYS A 118 14.12 -1.89 -2.24
N MET A 119 13.73 -2.88 -3.04
CA MET A 119 13.32 -4.19 -2.54
C MET A 119 14.42 -4.87 -1.70
N LEU A 120 15.68 -4.81 -2.15
CA LEU A 120 16.81 -5.37 -1.40
C LEU A 120 17.06 -4.60 -0.10
N GLN A 121 16.94 -3.27 -0.11
CA GLN A 121 17.05 -2.46 1.10
C GLN A 121 15.98 -2.82 2.13
N PHE A 122 14.76 -3.10 1.69
CA PHE A 122 13.67 -3.53 2.57
C PHE A 122 13.87 -4.94 3.13
N ASP A 123 14.45 -5.85 2.35
CA ASP A 123 14.85 -7.19 2.81
C ASP A 123 15.95 -7.09 3.88
N GLU A 124 16.98 -6.26 3.67
CA GLU A 124 18.07 -6.05 4.64
C GLU A 124 17.58 -5.37 5.93
N LEU A 125 16.69 -4.37 5.81
CA LEU A 125 16.06 -3.76 6.97
C LEU A 125 15.31 -4.81 7.80
N PHE A 126 14.50 -5.65 7.16
CA PHE A 126 13.76 -6.71 7.86
C PHE A 126 14.69 -7.65 8.62
N LYS A 127 15.78 -8.07 7.96
CA LYS A 127 16.79 -8.93 8.58
C LYS A 127 17.44 -8.27 9.79
N ARG A 128 17.78 -6.98 9.70
CA ARG A 128 18.38 -6.23 10.80
C ARG A 128 17.44 -6.08 11.99
N GLU A 129 16.17 -5.75 11.74
CA GLU A 129 15.20 -5.52 12.82
C GLU A 129 14.69 -6.81 13.48
N THR A 130 14.67 -7.93 12.76
CA THR A 130 14.07 -9.19 13.25
C THR A 130 15.06 -10.32 13.48
N GLY A 131 16.30 -10.19 12.99
CA GLY A 131 17.27 -11.29 12.91
C GLY A 131 16.89 -12.39 11.91
N LYS A 132 15.77 -12.26 11.18
CA LYS A 132 15.26 -13.30 10.27
C LYS A 132 15.52 -12.91 8.82
N ASP A 133 16.10 -13.85 8.07
CA ASP A 133 16.33 -13.66 6.64
C ASP A 133 15.12 -14.16 5.83
N ARG A 134 14.56 -13.27 5.01
CA ARG A 134 13.43 -13.59 4.12
C ARG A 134 13.76 -14.74 3.16
N LYS A 135 14.97 -14.77 2.61
CA LYS A 135 15.39 -15.80 1.65
C LYS A 135 15.54 -17.15 2.32
N ILE A 136 16.09 -17.17 3.54
CA ILE A 136 16.26 -18.41 4.32
C ILE A 136 14.91 -18.96 4.76
N SER A 137 14.00 -18.10 5.20
CA SER A 137 12.65 -18.52 5.62
C SER A 137 11.73 -18.93 4.46
N ASN A 138 12.14 -18.71 3.20
CA ASN A 138 11.33 -18.93 2.00
C ASN A 138 9.93 -18.26 2.07
N THR A 139 9.86 -17.08 2.68
CA THR A 139 8.62 -16.31 2.83
C THR A 139 8.67 -15.01 2.01
N TRP A 140 7.51 -14.38 1.86
CA TRP A 140 7.40 -13.01 1.36
C TRP A 140 6.99 -12.08 2.50
N LEU A 141 7.59 -10.90 2.53
CA LEU A 141 7.16 -9.85 3.46
C LEU A 141 5.76 -9.38 3.06
N SER A 142 4.96 -9.02 4.05
CA SER A 142 3.58 -8.58 3.81
C SER A 142 3.53 -7.20 3.16
N THR A 143 2.43 -6.87 2.46
CA THR A 143 2.19 -5.46 2.03
C THR A 143 2.25 -4.51 3.22
N GLY A 144 1.88 -4.96 4.42
CA GLY A 144 2.00 -4.19 5.66
C GLY A 144 3.44 -3.76 5.94
N TRP A 145 4.41 -4.66 5.80
CA TRP A 145 5.83 -4.35 5.95
C TRP A 145 6.30 -3.27 4.95
N PHE A 146 6.00 -3.46 3.67
CA PHE A 146 6.35 -2.49 2.62
C PHE A 146 5.71 -1.12 2.88
N THR A 147 4.44 -1.12 3.25
CA THR A 147 3.69 0.11 3.55
C THR A 147 4.26 0.83 4.76
N MET A 148 4.56 0.12 5.84
CA MET A 148 5.14 0.71 7.06
C MET A 148 6.51 1.31 6.78
N THR A 149 7.38 0.58 6.06
CA THR A 149 8.71 1.07 5.72
C THR A 149 8.65 2.32 4.85
N ILE A 150 7.73 2.35 3.87
CA ILE A 150 7.48 3.55 3.06
C ILE A 150 6.93 4.69 3.92
N ALA A 151 6.01 4.42 4.85
CA ALA A 151 5.45 5.46 5.73
C ALA A 151 6.52 6.08 6.63
N LEU A 152 7.46 5.29 7.16
CA LEU A 152 8.59 5.78 7.97
C LEU A 152 9.52 6.72 7.19
N GLU A 153 9.60 6.60 5.87
CA GLU A 153 10.39 7.48 5.02
C GLU A 153 9.64 8.76 4.61
N LEU A 154 8.31 8.74 4.63
CA LEU A 154 7.46 9.83 4.12
C LEU A 154 6.85 10.69 5.24
N CYS A 155 6.77 10.18 6.46
CA CYS A 155 5.94 10.74 7.52
C CYS A 155 6.73 11.03 8.80
N ASP A 156 6.50 12.19 9.44
CA ASP A 156 7.09 12.49 10.75
C ASP A 156 6.39 11.71 11.87
N ARG A 157 5.07 11.53 11.76
CA ARG A 157 4.23 10.77 12.69
C ARG A 157 3.28 9.84 11.98
N ILE A 158 3.16 8.61 12.47
CA ILE A 158 2.30 7.58 11.88
C ILE A 158 1.28 7.10 12.92
N HIS A 159 0.00 7.28 12.61
CA HIS A 159 -1.12 6.69 13.32
C HIS A 159 -1.53 5.39 12.62
N VAL A 160 -1.35 4.26 13.29
CA VAL A 160 -1.65 2.93 12.75
C VAL A 160 -3.06 2.50 13.16
N TYR A 161 -3.89 2.15 12.19
CA TYR A 161 -5.27 1.72 12.41
C TYR A 161 -5.48 0.27 11.97
N GLY A 162 -6.15 -0.52 12.82
CA GLY A 162 -6.51 -1.92 12.55
C GLY A 162 -5.39 -2.93 12.83
N MET A 163 -4.27 -2.49 13.42
CA MET A 163 -3.33 -3.42 14.00
C MET A 163 -3.86 -3.88 15.36
N VAL A 164 -3.79 -5.19 15.59
CA VAL A 164 -4.28 -5.81 16.81
C VAL A 164 -3.37 -5.39 17.97
N PRO A 165 -3.92 -4.94 19.12
CA PRO A 165 -3.14 -4.66 20.32
C PRO A 165 -2.38 -5.91 20.79
N PRO A 166 -1.19 -5.76 21.39
CA PRO A 166 -0.41 -6.91 21.87
C PRO A 166 -1.13 -7.72 22.96
N ASP A 167 -2.10 -7.11 23.63
CA ASP A 167 -2.93 -7.68 24.71
C ASP A 167 -4.25 -8.29 24.21
N PHE A 168 -4.50 -8.33 22.90
CA PHE A 168 -5.70 -8.94 22.33
C PHE A 168 -5.46 -10.44 22.05
N CYS A 169 -6.14 -11.30 22.81
CA CYS A 169 -6.15 -12.76 22.63
C CYS A 169 -7.37 -13.24 21.84
#